data_AF-A0A6G7XZL6-F1
#
_entry.id   AF-A0A6G7XZL6-F1
#
_cell.length_a   1.000
_cell.length_b   1.000
_cell.length_c   1.000
_cell.angle_alpha   90.00
_cell.angle_beta   90.00
_cell.angle_gamma   90.00
#
_symmetry.space_group_name_H-M   'P 1'
#
loop_
_entity.id
_entity.type
_entity.pdbx_description
1 polymer ?
#
loop_
_entity_poly.entity_id
_entity_poly.type
_entity_poly.pdbx_seq_one_letter_code
_entity_poly.pdbx_strand_id
1 'polypeptide(L)'
;MLRWFNKNKNNKTMGNPTSIYNQIKTHTDSQGRLATNFEIPKVRDASQIQFAQGARDGIGIYHMQSQCKMVICDQLVSVLSRYKRYGHEKTIIKIKKILDVDMGAQETNYSVNAIARSNKQISDNIIRKVSLSLMQDSHLEREVKFGIALAGLLSFDISNELSTTMTLLASYEEFTLYSVISLQKQSHGNTVIFDIAQHVHGWGKIYAVENLEPETEEICSWILREGCDNAVLPAYLGLTCATKGCLIDALRENVITGEDFEGIATIIDALLDEGPTEGISVYEHATEALNRFLAHAAVHQDSLHVLYVLLNIKQWIERESDCGIHFDTALIDPNIWKMKILEALTMDSKLDVFYATNCAKRLHIDISTQLWVIVEASPILNYHYVSSLIKTQETAQRVLDFYEHVLPLDEIASGMGFSLGLTPEYANHRILDTLLFEIEKYPGIGSWVIVTALNSPVTRNRNVAMRVIKAWTENEYRVSDEVTDVIREIRGIEVEPNLVIQYDEILTKTS
;
A
#
# COMPACT_ATOMS: atom_id res chain seq x y z
N MET A 1 -25.85 40.55 -11.15
CA MET A 1 -26.67 40.56 -9.92
C MET A 1 -26.70 39.12 -9.41
N LEU A 2 -25.58 38.65 -8.82
CA LEU A 2 -25.37 38.37 -7.39
C LEU A 2 -26.28 37.29 -6.79
N ARG A 3 -25.62 36.29 -6.16
CA ARG A 3 -26.12 35.13 -5.35
C ARG A 3 -26.31 33.88 -6.21
N TRP A 4 -25.49 32.83 -6.09
CA TRP A 4 -25.31 32.00 -4.90
C TRP A 4 -23.89 31.41 -4.82
N PHE A 5 -23.09 31.86 -3.85
CA PHE A 5 -22.07 31.02 -3.22
C PHE A 5 -22.65 30.63 -1.87
N ASN A 6 -23.04 29.37 -1.69
CA ASN A 6 -23.24 28.82 -0.36
C ASN A 6 -22.15 27.80 -0.10
N LYS A 7 -21.01 28.31 0.41
CA LYS A 7 -19.98 27.50 1.06
C LYS A 7 -20.62 26.94 2.34
N ASN A 8 -21.12 25.72 2.30
CA ASN A 8 -21.18 24.89 3.50
C ASN A 8 -19.75 24.40 3.81
N LYS A 9 -18.88 25.33 4.22
CA LYS A 9 -17.80 24.98 5.12
C LYS A 9 -18.47 24.67 6.45
N ASN A 10 -18.71 23.39 6.69
CA ASN A 10 -18.84 22.89 8.05
C ASN A 10 -17.49 23.09 8.75
N ASN A 11 -17.19 24.33 9.11
CA ASN A 11 -16.27 24.64 10.20
C ASN A 11 -16.98 24.21 11.47
N LYS A 12 -17.01 22.89 11.73
CA LYS A 12 -17.02 22.42 13.11
C LYS A 12 -15.82 23.10 13.76
N THR A 13 -16.10 23.98 14.71
CA THR A 13 -15.14 24.46 15.69
C THR A 13 -14.46 23.24 16.29
N MET A 14 -13.29 22.86 15.75
CA MET A 14 -12.44 21.88 16.41
C MET A 14 -12.11 22.51 17.76
N GLY A 15 -12.55 21.87 18.85
CA GLY A 15 -11.88 22.06 20.13
C GLY A 15 -10.38 21.79 19.96
N ASN A 16 -9.55 22.18 20.92
CA ASN A 16 -8.12 21.88 20.88
C ASN A 16 -7.92 20.45 20.36
N PRO A 17 -7.19 20.25 19.25
CA PRO A 17 -7.07 18.93 18.66
C PRO A 17 -6.55 17.98 19.72
N THR A 18 -7.14 16.81 19.86
CA THR A 18 -6.61 15.78 20.76
C THR A 18 -5.19 15.41 20.30
N SER A 19 -4.25 15.17 21.23
CA SER A 19 -2.91 14.73 20.83
C SER A 19 -2.96 13.40 20.08
N ILE A 20 -1.99 13.17 19.20
CA ILE A 20 -1.87 11.92 18.43
C ILE A 20 -1.86 10.71 19.36
N TYR A 21 -1.08 10.78 20.44
CA TYR A 21 -1.03 9.75 21.47
C TYR A 21 -2.40 9.43 22.07
N ASN A 22 -3.18 10.46 22.44
CA ASN A 22 -4.51 10.25 22.99
C ASN A 22 -5.51 9.74 21.95
N GLN A 23 -5.36 10.13 20.68
CA GLN A 23 -6.18 9.58 19.60
C GLN A 23 -5.91 8.08 19.42
N ILE A 24 -4.66 7.66 19.36
CA ILE A 24 -4.27 6.23 19.30
C ILE A 24 -4.80 5.51 20.54
N LYS A 25 -4.44 5.97 21.74
CA LYS A 25 -4.83 5.36 23.02
C LYS A 25 -6.33 5.10 23.16
N THR A 26 -7.17 6.01 22.66
CA THR A 26 -8.63 5.90 22.77
C THR A 26 -9.26 4.95 21.75
N HIS A 27 -8.54 4.61 20.69
CA HIS A 27 -9.01 3.70 19.63
C HIS A 27 -8.32 2.33 19.67
N THR A 28 -7.29 2.18 20.49
CA THR A 28 -6.66 0.89 20.77
C THR A 28 -7.58 0.00 21.62
N ASP A 29 -7.77 -1.25 21.21
CA ASP A 29 -8.57 -2.23 21.95
C ASP A 29 -7.83 -2.75 23.20
N SER A 30 -8.47 -3.64 23.97
CA SER A 30 -7.87 -4.25 25.18
C SER A 30 -6.66 -5.14 24.90
N GLN A 31 -6.42 -5.50 23.64
CA GLN A 31 -5.30 -6.31 23.17
C GLN A 31 -4.19 -5.46 22.54
N GLY A 32 -4.30 -4.13 22.54
CA GLY A 32 -3.27 -3.26 21.95
C GLY A 32 -3.43 -3.00 20.46
N ARG A 33 -4.57 -3.39 19.85
CA ARG A 33 -4.78 -3.29 18.39
C ARG A 33 -5.58 -2.06 18.00
N LEU A 34 -5.19 -1.45 16.88
CA LEU A 34 -6.01 -0.48 16.17
C LEU A 34 -6.85 -1.18 15.10
N ALA A 35 -8.01 -0.60 14.78
CA ALA A 35 -8.77 -1.05 13.61
C ALA A 35 -7.93 -0.85 12.34
N THR A 36 -8.01 -1.80 11.40
CA THR A 36 -7.22 -1.79 10.16
C THR A 36 -7.44 -0.55 9.29
N ASN A 37 -8.59 0.11 9.42
CA ASN A 37 -8.95 1.34 8.71
C ASN A 37 -8.82 2.61 9.57
N PHE A 38 -8.21 2.53 10.75
CA PHE A 38 -8.01 3.68 11.61
C PHE A 38 -6.99 4.65 10.99
N GLU A 39 -7.39 5.91 10.84
CA GLU A 39 -6.52 6.98 10.36
C GLU A 39 -6.64 8.20 11.27
N ILE A 40 -5.51 8.83 11.55
CA ILE A 40 -5.49 10.16 12.18
C ILE A 40 -5.91 11.19 11.12
N PRO A 41 -6.95 12.02 11.36
CA PRO A 41 -7.41 12.98 10.37
C PRO A 41 -6.31 13.95 9.93
N LYS A 42 -6.01 13.98 8.62
CA LYS A 42 -5.06 14.92 8.00
C LYS A 42 -5.82 15.97 7.17
N VAL A 43 -5.27 17.19 7.09
CA VAL A 43 -5.74 18.17 6.11
C VAL A 43 -5.30 17.69 4.73
N ARG A 44 -6.27 17.32 3.88
CA ARG A 44 -6.02 16.75 2.55
C ARG A 44 -6.01 17.86 1.50
N ASP A 45 -4.94 17.93 0.70
CA ASP A 45 -4.89 18.68 -0.56
C ASP A 45 -5.04 17.68 -1.71
N ALA A 46 -6.07 17.86 -2.55
CA ALA A 46 -6.38 16.97 -3.67
C ALA A 46 -5.33 17.02 -4.80
N SER A 47 -4.47 18.06 -4.80
CA SER A 47 -3.39 18.22 -5.78
C SER A 47 -2.08 17.52 -5.38
N GLN A 48 -1.99 16.98 -4.16
CA GLN A 48 -0.78 16.36 -3.62
C GLN A 48 -0.91 14.84 -3.52
N ILE A 49 0.21 14.15 -3.72
CA ILE A 49 0.31 12.70 -3.49
C ILE A 49 0.12 12.44 -1.99
N GLN A 50 -0.80 11.54 -1.67
CA GLN A 50 -1.04 11.06 -0.32
C GLN A 50 -0.31 9.73 -0.14
N PHE A 51 0.51 9.65 0.91
CA PHE A 51 1.20 8.42 1.29
C PHE A 51 0.36 7.65 2.30
N ALA A 52 0.34 6.32 2.17
CA ALA A 52 -0.10 5.45 3.25
C ALA A 52 0.78 5.66 4.49
N GLN A 53 0.27 5.27 5.65
CA GLN A 53 0.97 5.40 6.93
C GLN A 53 2.33 4.67 6.86
N GLY A 54 3.40 5.33 7.28
CA GLY A 54 4.78 4.82 7.20
C GLY A 54 5.39 4.81 5.79
N ALA A 55 4.59 4.92 4.72
CA ALA A 55 5.07 4.71 3.35
C ALA A 55 6.08 5.75 2.88
N ARG A 56 5.96 7.00 3.35
CA ARG A 56 6.90 8.04 2.97
C ARG A 56 8.31 7.75 3.49
N ASP A 57 8.42 7.33 4.74
CA ASP A 57 9.72 6.95 5.32
C ASP A 57 10.22 5.63 4.70
N GLY A 58 9.33 4.68 4.45
CA GLY A 58 9.61 3.45 3.68
C GLY A 58 10.26 3.73 2.34
N ILE A 59 9.56 4.46 1.48
CA ILE A 59 10.07 4.83 0.16
C ILE A 59 11.37 5.64 0.27
N GLY A 60 11.46 6.53 1.26
CA GLY A 60 12.67 7.30 1.51
C GLY A 60 13.89 6.44 1.89
N ILE A 61 13.69 5.35 2.62
CA ILE A 61 14.77 4.44 3.06
C ILE A 61 15.22 3.51 1.93
N TYR A 62 14.27 2.86 1.23
CA TYR A 62 14.61 1.87 0.20
C TYR A 62 14.94 2.49 -1.16
N HIS A 63 14.35 3.64 -1.51
CA HIS A 63 14.33 4.12 -2.90
C HIS A 63 14.91 5.52 -3.12
N MET A 64 15.28 6.26 -2.07
CA MET A 64 15.76 7.65 -2.20
C MET A 64 17.06 7.92 -1.42
N GLN A 65 17.99 8.65 -2.04
CA GLN A 65 19.12 9.26 -1.33
C GLN A 65 18.74 10.68 -0.91
N SER A 66 18.67 10.99 0.39
CA SER A 66 18.43 12.35 0.86
C SER A 66 19.73 13.10 1.18
N GLN A 67 19.68 14.44 1.09
CA GLN A 67 20.75 15.32 1.54
C GLN A 67 20.32 16.02 2.84
N CYS A 68 21.09 15.81 3.91
CA CYS A 68 20.81 16.38 5.22
C CYS A 68 21.04 17.90 5.28
N LYS A 69 20.09 18.65 5.85
CA LYS A 69 20.26 20.07 6.20
C LYS A 69 20.93 20.21 7.58
N MET A 70 22.25 20.33 7.63
CA MET A 70 23.03 20.45 8.90
C MET A 70 22.51 21.52 9.87
N VAL A 71 21.91 22.60 9.36
CA VAL A 71 21.42 23.74 10.17
C VAL A 71 20.36 23.32 11.21
N ILE A 72 19.51 22.33 10.89
CA ILE A 72 18.45 21.85 11.81
C ILE A 72 19.08 21.15 13.02
N CYS A 73 20.09 20.31 12.78
CA CYS A 73 20.80 19.56 13.82
C CYS A 73 21.40 20.52 14.86
N ASP A 74 22.11 21.56 14.41
CA ASP A 74 22.76 22.54 15.28
C ASP A 74 21.75 23.31 16.13
N GLN A 75 20.58 23.65 15.56
CA GLN A 75 19.52 24.34 16.29
C GLN A 75 18.93 23.46 17.41
N LEU A 76 18.68 22.18 17.14
CA LEU A 76 18.16 21.23 18.13
C LEU A 76 19.14 21.03 19.30
N VAL A 77 20.43 20.80 18.99
CA VAL A 77 21.50 20.70 19.99
C VAL A 77 21.58 21.99 20.83
N SER A 78 21.51 23.15 20.18
CA SER A 78 21.59 24.46 20.85
C SER A 78 20.41 24.71 21.79
N VAL A 79 19.20 24.28 21.42
CA VAL A 79 18.02 24.43 22.29
C VAL A 79 18.10 23.49 23.49
N LEU A 80 18.44 22.22 23.28
CA LEU A 80 18.53 21.22 24.35
C LEU A 80 19.65 21.53 25.36
N SER A 81 20.83 21.94 24.90
CA SER A 81 21.94 22.34 25.79
C SER A 81 21.59 23.55 26.68
N ARG A 82 20.64 24.40 26.25
CA ARG A 82 20.16 25.57 26.99
C ARG A 82 18.87 25.30 27.78
N TYR A 83 18.45 24.03 27.90
CA TYR A 83 17.22 23.65 28.60
C TYR A 83 17.09 24.27 30.00
N LYS A 84 18.17 24.25 30.81
CA LYS A 84 18.19 24.85 32.16
C LYS A 84 17.90 26.36 32.16
N ARG A 85 18.26 27.07 31.07
CA ARG A 85 18.00 28.51 30.92
C ARG A 85 16.59 28.80 30.43
N TYR A 86 16.06 27.97 29.53
CA TYR A 86 14.74 28.19 28.93
C TYR A 86 13.60 27.67 29.81
N GLY A 87 13.83 26.61 30.57
CA GLY A 87 12.77 25.84 31.20
C GLY A 87 12.08 24.90 30.20
N HIS A 88 11.23 24.02 30.71
CA HIS A 88 10.62 22.94 29.94
C HIS A 88 9.72 23.46 28.80
N GLU A 89 8.68 24.23 29.12
CA GLU A 89 7.69 24.71 28.15
C GLU A 89 8.30 25.49 26.99
N LYS A 90 9.21 26.44 27.28
CA LYS A 90 9.88 27.23 26.24
C LYS A 90 10.82 26.38 25.38
N THR A 91 11.40 25.32 25.93
CA THR A 91 12.21 24.38 25.16
C THR A 91 11.34 23.61 24.17
N ILE A 92 10.20 23.08 24.63
CA ILE A 92 9.23 22.38 23.76
C ILE A 92 8.77 23.29 22.62
N ILE A 93 8.32 24.51 22.91
CA ILE A 93 7.88 25.48 21.88
C ILE A 93 8.97 25.74 20.83
N LYS A 94 10.24 25.87 21.27
CA LYS A 94 11.37 26.09 20.36
C LYS A 94 11.66 24.86 19.49
N ILE A 95 11.63 23.66 20.07
CA ILE A 95 11.83 22.41 19.31
C ILE A 95 10.73 22.24 18.28
N LYS A 96 9.45 22.39 18.68
CA LYS A 96 8.30 22.30 17.76
C LYS A 96 8.42 23.28 16.58
N LYS A 97 8.88 24.50 16.84
CA LYS A 97 9.14 25.49 15.77
C LYS A 97 10.28 25.07 14.82
N ILE A 98 11.33 24.44 15.32
CA ILE A 98 12.43 23.91 14.48
C ILE A 98 11.93 22.75 13.63
N LEU A 99 11.12 21.88 14.21
CA LEU A 99 10.49 20.74 13.55
C LEU A 99 9.33 21.14 12.64
N ASP A 100 9.01 22.42 12.44
CA ASP A 100 7.93 22.84 11.52
C ASP A 100 8.30 22.67 10.04
N VAL A 101 9.56 22.34 9.77
CA VAL A 101 10.04 21.95 8.45
C VAL A 101 9.78 20.48 8.19
N ASP A 102 9.64 20.15 6.92
CA ASP A 102 9.43 18.78 6.48
C ASP A 102 10.70 17.93 6.71
N MET A 103 10.58 16.82 7.47
CA MET A 103 11.66 15.93 7.86
C MET A 103 11.20 14.47 7.76
N GLY A 104 12.02 13.62 7.14
CA GLY A 104 11.83 12.17 7.12
C GLY A 104 12.72 11.44 8.14
N ALA A 105 12.77 10.11 8.00
CA ALA A 105 13.57 9.23 8.86
C ALA A 105 15.06 9.58 8.87
N GLN A 106 15.65 9.89 7.70
CA GLN A 106 17.09 10.21 7.60
C GLN A 106 17.44 11.49 8.35
N GLU A 107 16.69 12.59 8.16
CA GLU A 107 16.92 13.86 8.85
C GLU A 107 16.70 13.75 10.36
N THR A 108 15.73 12.93 10.79
CA THR A 108 15.51 12.61 12.20
C THR A 108 16.72 11.90 12.79
N ASN A 109 17.24 10.86 12.09
CA ASN A 109 18.42 10.13 12.52
C ASN A 109 19.67 11.02 12.60
N TYR A 110 19.92 11.90 11.61
CA TYR A 110 21.02 12.85 11.67
C TYR A 110 20.93 13.80 12.88
N SER A 111 19.73 14.30 13.17
CA SER A 111 19.48 15.20 14.29
C SER A 111 19.75 14.52 15.64
N VAL A 112 19.25 13.30 15.81
CA VAL A 112 19.46 12.48 17.01
C VAL A 112 20.93 12.11 17.19
N ASN A 113 21.64 11.77 16.10
CA ASN A 113 23.09 11.52 16.13
C ASN A 113 23.91 12.76 16.50
N ALA A 114 23.53 13.96 16.03
CA ALA A 114 24.18 15.20 16.43
C ALA A 114 24.01 15.49 17.94
N ILE A 115 22.83 15.19 18.48
CA ILE A 115 22.54 15.27 19.92
C ILE A 115 23.38 14.26 20.70
N ALA A 116 23.45 13.00 20.24
CA ALA A 116 24.25 11.95 20.86
C ALA A 116 25.74 12.33 20.96
N ARG A 117 26.31 12.93 19.90
CA ARG A 117 27.69 13.43 19.89
C ARG A 117 27.91 14.58 20.87
N SER A 118 26.87 15.34 21.15
CA SER A 118 26.87 16.49 22.07
C SER A 118 26.44 16.11 23.51
N ASN A 119 26.11 14.83 23.76
CA ASN A 119 25.41 14.33 24.94
C ASN A 119 26.13 14.63 26.28
N LYS A 120 27.44 14.92 26.26
CA LYS A 120 28.15 15.40 27.47
C LYS A 120 27.54 16.66 28.10
N GLN A 121 26.71 17.41 27.38
CA GLN A 121 26.05 18.63 27.88
C GLN A 121 24.54 18.47 28.15
N ILE A 122 23.92 17.37 27.74
CA ILE A 122 22.46 17.17 27.81
C ILE A 122 22.22 15.93 28.68
N SER A 123 21.52 16.07 29.80
CA SER A 123 21.30 14.92 30.69
C SER A 123 20.13 14.04 30.23
N ASP A 124 20.19 12.75 30.55
CA ASP A 124 19.12 11.77 30.32
C ASP A 124 17.75 12.24 30.86
N ASN A 125 17.72 12.99 31.97
CA ASN A 125 16.48 13.56 32.51
C ASN A 125 15.87 14.63 31.58
N ILE A 126 16.70 15.40 30.88
CA ILE A 126 16.23 16.38 29.89
C ILE A 126 15.67 15.64 28.67
N ILE A 127 16.41 14.65 28.16
CA ILE A 127 15.98 13.79 27.05
C ILE A 127 14.61 13.16 27.37
N ARG A 128 14.49 12.50 28.53
CA ARG A 128 13.25 11.85 28.99
C ARG A 128 12.06 12.81 29.01
N LYS A 129 12.21 13.98 29.64
CA LYS A 129 11.11 14.97 29.75
C LYS A 129 10.69 15.50 28.39
N VAL A 130 11.65 15.83 27.52
CA VAL A 130 11.35 16.37 26.19
C VAL A 130 10.68 15.31 25.32
N SER A 131 11.20 14.09 25.32
CA SER A 131 10.63 12.96 24.58
C SER A 131 9.18 12.68 24.97
N LEU A 132 8.88 12.58 26.27
CA LEU A 132 7.51 12.34 26.75
C LEU A 132 6.54 13.42 26.27
N SER A 133 6.89 14.70 26.42
CA SER A 133 6.01 15.80 25.98
C SER A 133 5.80 15.82 24.47
N LEU A 134 6.83 15.52 23.67
CA LEU A 134 6.66 15.45 22.23
C LEU A 134 5.78 14.27 21.80
N MET A 135 5.92 13.11 22.46
CA MET A 135 5.09 11.95 22.18
C MET A 135 3.64 12.12 22.63
N GLN A 136 3.41 12.61 23.86
CA GLN A 136 2.09 12.64 24.49
C GLN A 136 1.27 13.89 24.15
N ASP A 137 1.91 15.03 23.89
CA ASP A 137 1.22 16.34 23.75
C ASP A 137 1.18 16.87 22.30
N SER A 138 1.75 16.16 21.33
CA SER A 138 1.82 16.65 19.94
C SER A 138 0.60 16.29 19.09
N HIS A 139 0.33 17.13 18.09
CA HIS A 139 -0.65 16.93 17.01
C HIS A 139 0.00 16.70 15.65
N LEU A 140 1.34 16.61 15.60
CA LEU A 140 2.12 16.53 14.38
C LEU A 140 3.01 15.30 14.40
N GLU A 141 2.90 14.46 13.37
CA GLU A 141 3.61 13.18 13.26
C GLU A 141 5.13 13.35 13.42
N ARG A 142 5.71 14.38 12.78
CA ARG A 142 7.14 14.71 12.87
C ARG A 142 7.65 14.99 14.28
N GLU A 143 6.83 15.64 15.12
CA GLU A 143 7.19 15.92 16.51
C GLU A 143 7.17 14.64 17.34
N VAL A 144 6.16 13.78 17.14
CA VAL A 144 6.04 12.47 17.81
C VAL A 144 7.23 11.58 17.43
N LYS A 145 7.53 11.45 16.13
CA LYS A 145 8.68 10.70 15.60
C LYS A 145 9.99 11.15 16.21
N PHE A 146 10.22 12.47 16.26
CA PHE A 146 11.41 13.03 16.89
C PHE A 146 11.46 12.73 18.41
N GLY A 147 10.31 12.79 19.10
CA GLY A 147 10.20 12.43 20.51
C GLY A 147 10.60 10.98 20.79
N ILE A 148 10.13 10.03 19.97
CA ILE A 148 10.50 8.61 20.02
C ILE A 148 12.00 8.44 19.78
N ALA A 149 12.51 8.96 18.66
CA ALA A 149 13.91 8.82 18.28
C ALA A 149 14.87 9.45 19.31
N LEU A 150 14.48 10.57 19.92
CA LEU A 150 15.22 11.20 21.00
C LEU A 150 15.25 10.32 22.26
N ALA A 151 14.16 9.60 22.57
CA ALA A 151 14.13 8.68 23.71
C ALA A 151 15.11 7.51 23.54
N GLY A 152 15.34 7.07 22.30
CA GLY A 152 16.33 6.05 21.95
C GLY A 152 17.81 6.42 22.21
N LEU A 153 18.10 7.64 22.67
CA LEU A 153 19.44 8.05 23.14
C LEU A 153 19.74 7.73 24.61
N LEU A 154 18.73 7.34 25.39
CA LEU A 154 18.90 7.07 26.81
C LEU A 154 19.85 5.88 27.04
N SER A 155 20.77 6.03 28.00
CA SER A 155 21.91 5.11 28.19
C SER A 155 21.54 3.84 28.96
N PHE A 156 20.36 3.78 29.57
CA PHE A 156 19.87 2.72 30.44
C PHE A 156 18.46 2.31 30.00
N ASP A 157 17.99 1.17 30.53
CA ASP A 157 16.62 0.71 30.30
C ASP A 157 15.63 1.87 30.45
N ILE A 158 14.96 2.15 29.33
CA ILE A 158 13.98 3.20 29.21
C ILE A 158 12.89 2.92 30.27
N SER A 159 12.45 3.94 31.01
CA SER A 159 11.41 3.71 32.02
C SER A 159 10.17 3.10 31.43
N ASN A 160 9.47 2.27 32.23
CA ASN A 160 8.18 1.68 31.86
C ASN A 160 7.23 2.68 31.20
N GLU A 161 7.11 3.92 31.70
CA GLU A 161 6.27 4.95 31.09
C GLU A 161 6.63 5.27 29.63
N LEU A 162 7.92 5.43 29.33
CA LEU A 162 8.40 5.70 27.98
C LEU A 162 8.25 4.46 27.09
N SER A 163 8.58 3.28 27.61
CA SER A 163 8.41 2.01 26.90
C SER A 163 6.95 1.80 26.50
N THR A 164 6.02 1.85 27.46
CA THR A 164 4.57 1.77 27.21
C THR A 164 4.07 2.85 26.24
N THR A 165 4.61 4.06 26.33
CA THR A 165 4.25 5.14 25.39
C THR A 165 4.68 4.80 23.96
N MET A 166 5.92 4.31 23.76
CA MET A 166 6.44 3.94 22.45
C MET A 166 5.76 2.71 21.87
N THR A 167 5.49 1.67 22.68
CA THR A 167 4.75 0.48 22.25
C THR A 167 3.34 0.84 21.79
N LEU A 168 2.63 1.67 22.55
CA LEU A 168 1.31 2.15 22.14
C LEU A 168 1.37 2.93 20.82
N LEU A 169 2.35 3.84 20.66
CA LEU A 169 2.53 4.57 19.40
C LEU A 169 2.90 3.63 18.24
N ALA A 170 3.67 2.57 18.50
CA ALA A 170 4.10 1.60 17.49
C ALA A 170 2.95 0.77 16.90
N SER A 171 1.81 0.70 17.57
CA SER A 171 0.57 0.11 17.01
C SER A 171 0.03 0.89 15.81
N TYR A 172 0.53 2.11 15.57
CA TYR A 172 0.22 2.93 14.40
C TYR A 172 1.42 2.94 13.45
N GLU A 173 1.21 2.46 12.21
CA GLU A 173 2.23 2.18 11.19
C GLU A 173 3.24 3.34 10.98
N GLU A 174 2.78 4.58 11.12
CA GLU A 174 3.58 5.81 10.96
C GLU A 174 4.73 5.93 11.98
N PHE A 175 4.60 5.31 13.16
CA PHE A 175 5.56 5.45 14.26
C PHE A 175 6.36 4.17 14.54
N THR A 176 5.93 3.04 14.00
CA THR A 176 6.52 1.72 14.28
C THR A 176 8.03 1.69 14.03
N LEU A 177 8.51 2.21 12.89
CA LEU A 177 9.95 2.32 12.58
C LEU A 177 10.76 2.93 13.73
N TYR A 178 10.33 4.10 14.19
CA TYR A 178 11.06 4.87 15.20
C TYR A 178 11.02 4.17 16.56
N SER A 179 9.88 3.57 16.90
CA SER A 179 9.70 2.84 18.15
C SER A 179 10.55 1.57 18.16
N VAL A 180 10.51 0.77 17.10
CA VAL A 180 11.29 -0.48 16.96
C VAL A 180 12.79 -0.20 17.11
N ILE A 181 13.34 0.77 16.37
CA ILE A 181 14.77 1.13 16.46
C ILE A 181 15.15 1.59 17.88
N SER A 182 14.25 2.30 18.57
CA SER A 182 14.52 2.80 19.93
C SER A 182 14.42 1.70 20.99
N LEU A 183 13.46 0.77 20.82
CA LEU A 183 13.16 -0.32 21.73
C LEU A 183 14.12 -1.51 21.58
N GLN A 184 14.67 -1.74 20.38
CA GLN A 184 15.60 -2.85 20.12
C GLN A 184 16.81 -2.86 21.05
N LYS A 185 17.27 -1.68 21.49
CA LYS A 185 18.44 -1.53 22.37
C LYS A 185 18.16 -1.86 23.85
N GLN A 186 16.91 -2.16 24.21
CA GLN A 186 16.49 -2.42 25.59
C GLN A 186 16.63 -3.89 25.96
N SER A 187 16.75 -4.21 27.25
CA SER A 187 16.92 -5.59 27.74
C SER A 187 15.81 -6.56 27.33
N HIS A 188 14.57 -6.08 27.21
CA HIS A 188 13.41 -6.84 26.72
C HIS A 188 12.94 -6.35 25.33
N GLY A 189 13.83 -5.73 24.57
CA GLY A 189 13.52 -5.12 23.28
C GLY A 189 12.93 -6.12 22.29
N ASN A 190 13.51 -7.32 22.18
CA ASN A 190 13.05 -8.34 21.23
C ASN A 190 11.61 -8.81 21.52
N THR A 191 11.27 -9.03 22.80
CA THR A 191 9.90 -9.40 23.21
C THR A 191 8.89 -8.29 22.88
N VAL A 192 9.26 -7.02 23.08
CA VAL A 192 8.37 -5.89 22.75
C VAL A 192 8.23 -5.73 21.24
N ILE A 193 9.28 -5.96 20.46
CA ILE A 193 9.22 -5.94 18.99
C ILE A 193 8.33 -7.07 18.47
N PHE A 194 8.41 -8.26 19.08
CA PHE A 194 7.52 -9.38 18.74
C PHE A 194 6.05 -9.01 18.95
N ASP A 195 5.71 -8.46 20.11
CA ASP A 195 4.36 -7.94 20.41
C ASP A 195 3.93 -6.87 19.39
N ILE A 196 4.80 -5.92 19.04
CA ILE A 196 4.50 -4.93 18.02
C ILE A 196 4.22 -5.59 16.67
N ALA A 197 5.05 -6.54 16.23
CA ALA A 197 4.96 -7.20 14.92
C ALA A 197 3.64 -7.95 14.72
N GLN A 198 3.03 -8.43 15.81
CA GLN A 198 1.72 -9.11 15.82
C GLN A 198 0.53 -8.15 15.65
N HIS A 199 0.75 -6.83 15.77
CA HIS A 199 -0.31 -5.82 15.80
C HIS A 199 -0.28 -4.83 14.64
N VAL A 200 0.71 -4.93 13.75
CA VAL A 200 0.88 -4.09 12.56
C VAL A 200 0.77 -4.94 11.29
N HIS A 201 0.26 -4.33 10.22
CA HIS A 201 -0.07 -5.04 8.97
C HIS A 201 0.35 -4.25 7.71
N GLY A 202 1.26 -3.29 7.82
CA GLY A 202 1.80 -2.56 6.68
C GLY A 202 3.30 -2.28 6.77
N TRP A 203 3.68 -1.00 6.65
CA TRP A 203 5.08 -0.58 6.74
C TRP A 203 5.68 -0.86 8.11
N GLY A 204 4.89 -0.74 9.18
CA GLY A 204 5.29 -1.08 10.52
C GLY A 204 5.66 -2.55 10.67
N LYS A 205 4.94 -3.47 10.01
CA LYS A 205 5.27 -4.91 10.04
C LYS A 205 6.60 -5.19 9.38
N ILE A 206 6.86 -4.56 8.23
CA ILE A 206 8.15 -4.64 7.53
C ILE A 206 9.27 -4.33 8.51
N TYR A 207 9.21 -3.17 9.17
CA TYR A 207 10.25 -2.76 10.12
C TYR A 207 10.32 -3.64 11.38
N ALA A 208 9.18 -4.06 11.92
CA ALA A 208 9.15 -4.87 13.12
C ALA A 208 9.80 -6.25 12.87
N VAL A 209 9.44 -6.94 11.79
CA VAL A 209 10.00 -8.26 11.44
C VAL A 209 11.48 -8.17 11.03
N GLU A 210 11.89 -7.12 10.31
CA GLU A 210 13.30 -6.88 9.98
C GLU A 210 14.19 -6.73 11.23
N ASN A 211 13.65 -6.19 12.32
CA ASN A 211 14.39 -5.98 13.57
C ASN A 211 14.09 -7.02 14.66
N LEU A 212 13.16 -7.94 14.41
CA LEU A 212 12.84 -9.07 15.29
C LEU A 212 13.90 -10.15 15.17
N GLU A 213 14.48 -10.58 16.29
CA GLU A 213 15.48 -11.64 16.31
C GLU A 213 14.80 -12.99 16.60
N PRO A 214 15.09 -14.06 15.80
CA PRO A 214 14.51 -15.38 15.95
C PRO A 214 15.14 -16.17 17.13
N GLU A 215 15.00 -15.64 18.35
CA GLU A 215 15.65 -16.17 19.55
C GLU A 215 14.92 -17.37 20.18
N THR A 216 13.63 -17.55 19.86
CA THR A 216 12.78 -18.60 20.42
C THR A 216 12.05 -19.36 19.31
N GLU A 217 11.70 -20.62 19.58
CA GLU A 217 10.89 -21.44 18.68
C GLU A 217 9.52 -20.81 18.39
N GLU A 218 8.95 -20.12 19.37
CA GLU A 218 7.70 -19.34 19.23
C GLU A 218 7.85 -18.23 18.18
N ILE A 219 8.92 -17.44 18.27
CA ILE A 219 9.19 -16.36 17.30
C ILE A 219 9.45 -16.95 15.91
N CYS A 220 10.27 -18.00 15.79
CA CYS A 220 10.55 -18.64 14.50
C CYS A 220 9.26 -19.16 13.85
N SER A 221 8.42 -19.85 14.63
CA SER A 221 7.16 -20.41 14.15
C SER A 221 6.18 -19.31 13.73
N TRP A 222 6.12 -18.21 14.49
CA TRP A 222 5.29 -17.07 14.11
C TRP A 222 5.80 -16.37 12.84
N ILE A 223 7.12 -16.17 12.70
CA ILE A 223 7.71 -15.61 11.47
C ILE A 223 7.38 -16.49 10.26
N LEU A 224 7.46 -17.82 10.42
CA LEU A 224 7.16 -18.79 9.36
C LEU A 224 5.68 -18.73 8.93
N ARG A 225 4.76 -18.58 9.88
CA ARG A 225 3.31 -18.61 9.64
C ARG A 225 2.73 -17.28 9.21
N GLU A 226 3.10 -16.22 9.93
CA GLU A 226 2.43 -14.93 9.86
C GLU A 226 3.36 -13.80 9.44
N GLY A 227 4.69 -14.00 9.43
CA GLY A 227 5.67 -12.94 9.20
C GLY A 227 5.46 -12.20 7.87
N CYS A 228 5.20 -12.93 6.78
CA CYS A 228 4.97 -12.36 5.44
C CYS A 228 3.54 -11.89 5.17
N ASP A 229 2.56 -12.23 6.02
CA ASP A 229 1.17 -11.81 5.81
C ASP A 229 1.04 -10.30 6.07
N ASN A 230 1.06 -9.50 5.00
CA ASN A 230 1.19 -8.06 5.09
C ASN A 230 0.35 -7.34 4.02
N ALA A 231 -0.27 -6.22 4.38
CA ALA A 231 -1.08 -5.43 3.45
C ALA A 231 -0.22 -4.57 2.51
N VAL A 232 1.03 -4.29 2.88
CA VAL A 232 2.05 -3.73 1.98
C VAL A 232 2.83 -4.90 1.39
N LEU A 233 3.08 -4.85 0.07
CA LEU A 233 3.65 -5.91 -0.75
C LEU A 233 4.54 -6.92 0.03
N PRO A 234 4.12 -8.20 0.17
CA PRO A 234 4.85 -9.22 0.91
C PRO A 234 6.31 -9.43 0.48
N ALA A 235 6.68 -9.07 -0.75
CA ALA A 235 8.04 -9.12 -1.27
C ALA A 235 9.09 -8.46 -0.36
N TYR A 236 8.74 -7.38 0.35
CA TYR A 236 9.64 -6.72 1.32
C TYR A 236 10.06 -7.64 2.48
N LEU A 237 9.28 -8.69 2.77
CA LEU A 237 9.48 -9.60 3.90
C LEU A 237 9.92 -10.99 3.49
N GLY A 238 9.76 -11.39 2.22
CA GLY A 238 9.99 -12.74 1.73
C GLY A 238 11.33 -13.34 2.15
N LEU A 239 12.43 -12.65 1.84
CA LEU A 239 13.78 -13.10 2.20
C LEU A 239 14.02 -13.10 3.72
N THR A 240 13.59 -12.05 4.41
CA THR A 240 13.73 -11.94 5.86
C THR A 240 13.01 -13.08 6.59
N CYS A 241 11.76 -13.37 6.22
CA CYS A 241 10.99 -14.45 6.81
C CYS A 241 11.54 -15.83 6.42
N ALA A 242 12.02 -16.00 5.19
CA ALA A 242 12.66 -17.25 4.77
C ALA A 242 13.91 -17.58 5.60
N THR A 243 14.73 -16.58 5.88
CA THR A 243 15.96 -16.73 6.67
C THR A 243 15.65 -16.85 8.17
N LYS A 244 14.86 -15.93 8.74
CA LYS A 244 14.61 -15.89 10.19
C LYS A 244 13.59 -16.91 10.67
N GLY A 245 12.65 -17.33 9.81
CA GLY A 245 11.66 -18.36 10.09
C GLY A 245 12.16 -19.79 9.84
N CYS A 246 13.44 -19.98 9.49
CA CYS A 246 14.03 -21.29 9.17
C CYS A 246 13.26 -22.08 8.09
N LEU A 247 12.86 -21.40 7.00
CA LEU A 247 12.02 -21.97 5.94
C LEU A 247 12.50 -23.33 5.44
N ILE A 248 13.80 -23.46 5.14
CA ILE A 248 14.35 -24.71 4.60
C ILE A 248 14.27 -25.86 5.60
N ASP A 249 14.44 -25.58 6.90
CA ASP A 249 14.40 -26.62 7.93
C ASP A 249 12.98 -27.11 8.11
N ALA A 250 11.99 -26.22 8.09
CA ALA A 250 10.58 -26.59 8.06
C ALA A 250 10.24 -27.46 6.84
N LEU A 251 10.77 -27.12 5.65
CA LEU A 251 10.58 -27.90 4.42
C LEU A 251 11.29 -29.25 4.42
N ARG A 252 12.34 -29.43 5.23
CA ARG A 252 13.08 -30.69 5.40
C ARG A 252 12.35 -31.70 6.25
N GLU A 253 11.39 -31.27 7.06
CA GLU A 253 10.53 -32.16 7.83
C GLU A 253 9.72 -33.09 6.93
N ASN A 254 9.48 -34.31 7.42
CA ASN A 254 8.72 -35.31 6.67
C ASN A 254 7.23 -34.98 6.58
N VAL A 255 6.71 -34.23 7.55
CA VAL A 255 5.31 -33.85 7.66
C VAL A 255 5.23 -32.39 8.09
N ILE A 256 4.45 -31.61 7.36
CA ILE A 256 4.18 -30.19 7.65
C ILE A 256 2.69 -30.06 7.94
N THR A 257 2.32 -29.24 8.92
CA THR A 257 0.90 -28.99 9.19
C THR A 257 0.29 -28.12 8.10
N GLY A 258 -1.02 -28.18 7.89
CA GLY A 258 -1.68 -27.30 6.91
C GLY A 258 -1.44 -25.81 7.19
N GLU A 259 -1.41 -25.42 8.48
CA GLU A 259 -1.15 -24.05 8.91
C GLU A 259 0.28 -23.60 8.59
N ASP A 260 1.28 -24.43 8.89
CA ASP A 260 2.68 -24.14 8.53
C ASP A 260 2.85 -24.06 7.01
N PHE A 261 2.18 -24.94 6.26
CA PHE A 261 2.30 -24.99 4.82
C PHE A 261 1.71 -23.75 4.12
N GLU A 262 0.64 -23.15 4.66
CA GLU A 262 0.08 -21.88 4.19
C GLU A 262 1.05 -20.70 4.44
N GLY A 263 1.68 -20.66 5.61
CA GLY A 263 2.72 -19.67 5.92
C GLY A 263 3.92 -19.79 4.98
N ILE A 264 4.39 -21.02 4.78
CA ILE A 264 5.44 -21.35 3.80
C ILE A 264 5.04 -20.93 2.39
N ALA A 265 3.80 -21.19 1.96
CA ALA A 265 3.30 -20.76 0.65
C ALA A 265 3.38 -19.24 0.50
N THR A 266 3.01 -18.49 1.55
CA THR A 266 3.10 -17.02 1.57
C THR A 266 4.55 -16.54 1.42
N ILE A 267 5.49 -17.19 2.12
CA ILE A 267 6.92 -16.86 2.03
C ILE A 267 7.47 -17.18 0.63
N ILE A 268 7.11 -18.33 0.06
CA ILE A 268 7.54 -18.71 -1.29
C ILE A 268 6.97 -17.74 -2.33
N ASP A 269 5.70 -17.36 -2.23
CA ASP A 269 5.10 -16.36 -3.11
C ASP A 269 5.84 -15.02 -3.05
N ALA A 270 6.12 -14.56 -1.83
CA ALA A 270 6.88 -13.34 -1.59
C ALA A 270 8.32 -13.41 -2.11
N LEU A 271 9.00 -14.56 -2.02
CA LEU A 271 10.34 -14.76 -2.57
C LEU A 271 10.36 -14.71 -4.11
N LEU A 272 9.31 -15.22 -4.76
CA LEU A 272 9.22 -15.22 -6.23
C LEU A 272 8.97 -13.83 -6.82
N ASP A 273 8.44 -12.89 -6.02
CA ASP A 273 8.29 -11.48 -6.39
C ASP A 273 9.55 -10.69 -6.02
N GLU A 274 10.56 -10.70 -6.90
CA GLU A 274 11.80 -9.92 -6.72
C GLU A 274 11.63 -8.43 -7.09
N GLY A 275 10.46 -7.86 -6.77
CA GLY A 275 10.07 -6.49 -7.11
C GLY A 275 11.02 -5.41 -6.55
N PRO A 276 10.74 -4.81 -5.37
CA PRO A 276 11.53 -3.72 -4.81
C PRO A 276 12.78 -4.17 -4.02
N THR A 277 12.90 -5.46 -3.72
CA THR A 277 13.94 -6.08 -2.89
C THR A 277 14.37 -7.41 -3.48
N GLU A 278 15.55 -7.90 -3.09
CA GLU A 278 16.01 -9.23 -3.48
C GLU A 278 15.10 -10.33 -2.89
N GLY A 279 14.91 -11.42 -3.64
CA GLY A 279 14.03 -12.51 -3.23
C GLY A 279 14.68 -13.88 -3.45
N ILE A 280 14.04 -14.74 -4.24
CA ILE A 280 14.44 -16.14 -4.43
C ILE A 280 15.84 -16.28 -5.05
N SER A 281 16.30 -15.31 -5.86
CA SER A 281 17.59 -15.40 -6.56
C SER A 281 18.80 -15.38 -5.62
N VAL A 282 18.66 -14.75 -4.44
CA VAL A 282 19.72 -14.66 -3.42
C VAL A 282 19.52 -15.62 -2.27
N TYR A 283 18.39 -16.34 -2.22
CA TYR A 283 18.12 -17.31 -1.17
C TYR A 283 18.98 -18.56 -1.36
N GLU A 284 19.89 -18.82 -0.41
CA GLU A 284 20.90 -19.90 -0.49
C GLU A 284 20.31 -21.28 -0.83
N HIS A 285 19.10 -21.57 -0.35
CA HIS A 285 18.44 -22.86 -0.51
C HIS A 285 17.30 -22.86 -1.55
N ALA A 286 17.26 -21.89 -2.47
CA ALA A 286 16.17 -21.71 -3.43
C ALA A 286 15.71 -22.99 -4.14
N THR A 287 16.62 -23.70 -4.84
CA THR A 287 16.29 -24.92 -5.57
C THR A 287 15.81 -26.05 -4.64
N GLU A 288 16.42 -26.21 -3.46
CA GLU A 288 16.00 -27.23 -2.49
C GLU A 288 14.61 -26.91 -1.93
N ALA A 289 14.39 -25.66 -1.52
CA ALA A 289 13.13 -25.19 -0.96
C ALA A 289 11.98 -25.38 -1.95
N LEU A 290 12.14 -24.98 -3.21
CA LEU A 290 11.09 -25.12 -4.22
C LEU A 290 10.78 -26.59 -4.55
N ASN A 291 11.80 -27.46 -4.68
CA ASN A 291 11.56 -28.90 -4.90
C ASN A 291 10.83 -29.55 -3.72
N ARG A 292 11.19 -29.18 -2.47
CA ARG A 292 10.51 -29.69 -1.27
C ARG A 292 9.09 -29.15 -1.12
N PHE A 293 8.88 -27.88 -1.41
CA PHE A 293 7.55 -27.28 -1.43
C PHE A 293 6.63 -28.03 -2.40
N LEU A 294 7.10 -28.31 -3.61
CA LEU A 294 6.34 -29.08 -4.62
C LEU A 294 6.03 -30.51 -4.14
N ALA A 295 6.95 -31.16 -3.44
CA ALA A 295 6.72 -32.49 -2.86
C ALA A 295 5.62 -32.46 -1.78
N HIS A 296 5.66 -31.47 -0.88
CA HIS A 296 4.62 -31.28 0.15
C HIS A 296 3.28 -30.85 -0.45
N ALA A 297 3.28 -30.04 -1.51
CA ALA A 297 2.05 -29.58 -2.17
C ALA A 297 1.17 -30.75 -2.67
N ALA A 298 1.77 -31.92 -2.97
CA ALA A 298 1.03 -33.11 -3.39
C ALA A 298 0.02 -33.62 -2.35
N VAL A 299 0.23 -33.33 -1.05
CA VAL A 299 -0.66 -33.73 0.06
C VAL A 299 -1.44 -32.55 0.66
N HIS A 300 -1.25 -31.33 0.16
CA HIS A 300 -1.89 -30.10 0.64
C HIS A 300 -2.74 -29.41 -0.46
N GLN A 301 -3.40 -30.20 -1.31
CA GLN A 301 -4.15 -29.69 -2.48
C GLN A 301 -5.53 -29.09 -2.15
N ASP A 302 -5.74 -28.52 -0.97
CA ASP A 302 -7.04 -28.03 -0.51
C ASP A 302 -7.17 -26.50 -0.47
N SER A 303 -6.10 -25.78 -0.81
CA SER A 303 -6.04 -24.32 -0.74
C SER A 303 -5.85 -23.67 -2.11
N LEU A 304 -6.66 -22.65 -2.41
CA LEU A 304 -6.51 -21.85 -3.62
C LEU A 304 -5.30 -20.92 -3.56
N HIS A 305 -4.86 -20.55 -2.36
CA HIS A 305 -3.61 -19.83 -2.16
C HIS A 305 -2.43 -20.71 -2.59
N VAL A 306 -2.37 -21.96 -2.12
CA VAL A 306 -1.34 -22.93 -2.57
C VAL A 306 -1.38 -23.12 -4.09
N LEU A 307 -2.56 -23.27 -4.70
CA LEU A 307 -2.68 -23.34 -6.17
C LEU A 307 -2.11 -22.09 -6.85
N TYR A 308 -2.39 -20.91 -6.32
CA TYR A 308 -1.87 -19.65 -6.84
C TYR A 308 -0.33 -19.63 -6.80
N VAL A 309 0.26 -20.05 -5.70
CA VAL A 309 1.72 -20.15 -5.54
C VAL A 309 2.31 -21.20 -6.50
N LEU A 310 1.68 -22.37 -6.65
CA LEU A 310 2.09 -23.38 -7.63
C LEU A 310 2.13 -22.82 -9.06
N LEU A 311 1.14 -22.02 -9.44
CA LEU A 311 1.10 -21.37 -10.75
C LEU A 311 2.20 -20.30 -10.89
N ASN A 312 2.56 -19.61 -9.81
CA ASN A 312 3.67 -18.65 -9.81
C ASN A 312 5.03 -19.36 -9.92
N ILE A 313 5.23 -20.48 -9.19
CA ILE A 313 6.42 -21.34 -9.32
C ILE A 313 6.55 -21.83 -10.76
N LYS A 314 5.48 -22.35 -11.36
CA LYS A 314 5.49 -22.79 -12.76
C LYS A 314 5.92 -21.66 -13.70
N GLN A 315 5.31 -20.48 -13.55
CA GLN A 315 5.66 -19.31 -14.37
C GLN A 315 7.13 -18.89 -14.18
N TRP A 316 7.65 -18.98 -12.96
CA TRP A 316 9.05 -18.67 -12.66
C TRP A 316 9.99 -19.68 -13.34
N ILE A 317 9.71 -20.99 -13.23
CA ILE A 317 10.47 -22.05 -13.91
C ILE A 317 10.50 -21.85 -15.43
N GLU A 318 9.39 -21.42 -16.03
CA GLU A 318 9.32 -21.14 -17.46
C GLU A 318 10.20 -19.96 -17.90
N ARG A 319 10.55 -19.05 -16.98
CA ARG A 319 11.45 -17.92 -17.22
C ARG A 319 12.92 -18.26 -16.97
N GLU A 320 13.18 -19.15 -16.01
CA GLU A 320 14.54 -19.52 -15.58
C GLU A 320 15.07 -20.77 -16.29
N SER A 321 16.10 -20.59 -17.11
CA SER A 321 16.83 -21.70 -17.74
C SER A 321 17.63 -22.51 -16.71
N ASP A 322 17.55 -23.84 -16.77
CA ASP A 322 18.38 -24.77 -15.98
C ASP A 322 18.28 -24.61 -14.44
N CYS A 323 17.11 -24.25 -13.91
CA CYS A 323 16.89 -24.04 -12.48
C CYS A 323 16.93 -25.31 -11.60
N GLY A 324 16.99 -26.52 -12.19
CA GLY A 324 17.07 -27.78 -11.46
C GLY A 324 15.80 -28.18 -10.68
N ILE A 325 14.65 -27.59 -11.04
CA ILE A 325 13.37 -27.85 -10.39
C ILE A 325 12.48 -28.66 -11.33
N HIS A 326 11.89 -29.73 -10.82
CA HIS A 326 10.92 -30.53 -11.56
C HIS A 326 9.50 -30.17 -11.12
N PHE A 327 8.70 -29.63 -12.04
CA PHE A 327 7.31 -29.31 -11.78
C PHE A 327 6.38 -30.42 -12.29
N ASP A 328 5.66 -31.08 -11.39
CA ASP A 328 4.61 -32.03 -11.76
C ASP A 328 3.32 -31.29 -12.11
N THR A 329 2.93 -31.35 -13.39
CA THR A 329 1.71 -30.71 -13.89
C THR A 329 0.42 -31.24 -13.26
N ALA A 330 0.44 -32.44 -12.66
CA ALA A 330 -0.72 -32.98 -11.94
C ALA A 330 -1.12 -32.11 -10.74
N LEU A 331 -0.17 -31.37 -10.14
CA LEU A 331 -0.44 -30.46 -9.02
C LEU A 331 -1.42 -29.34 -9.39
N ILE A 332 -1.53 -29.01 -10.67
CA ILE A 332 -2.39 -27.92 -11.19
C ILE A 332 -3.45 -28.43 -12.17
N ASP A 333 -3.82 -29.72 -12.12
CA ASP A 333 -4.83 -30.29 -13.02
C ASP A 333 -6.17 -29.53 -12.90
N PRO A 334 -6.67 -28.89 -13.97
CA PRO A 334 -7.94 -28.16 -13.96
C PRO A 334 -9.13 -29.01 -13.50
N ASN A 335 -9.12 -30.33 -13.72
CA ASN A 335 -10.22 -31.20 -13.30
C ASN A 335 -10.32 -31.33 -11.77
N ILE A 336 -9.20 -31.21 -11.07
CA ILE A 336 -9.14 -31.23 -9.60
C ILE A 336 -9.61 -29.88 -9.05
N TRP A 337 -9.14 -28.78 -9.65
CA TRP A 337 -9.30 -27.45 -9.09
C TRP A 337 -10.58 -26.72 -9.51
N LYS A 338 -11.23 -27.13 -10.60
CA LYS A 338 -12.42 -26.44 -11.14
C LYS A 338 -13.54 -26.28 -10.11
N MET A 339 -13.87 -27.33 -9.36
CA MET A 339 -14.94 -27.24 -8.35
C MET A 339 -14.57 -26.28 -7.22
N LYS A 340 -13.35 -26.39 -6.68
CA LYS A 340 -12.84 -25.51 -5.61
C LYS A 340 -12.81 -24.03 -6.04
N ILE A 341 -12.39 -23.75 -7.26
CA ILE A 341 -12.41 -22.41 -7.85
C ILE A 341 -13.85 -21.87 -7.91
N LEU A 342 -14.81 -22.66 -8.39
CA LEU A 342 -16.21 -22.23 -8.49
C LEU A 342 -16.85 -22.02 -7.12
N GLU A 343 -16.53 -22.87 -6.14
CA GLU A 343 -17.00 -22.74 -4.75
C GLU A 343 -16.48 -21.45 -4.11
N ALA A 344 -15.20 -21.13 -4.25
CA ALA A 344 -14.61 -19.91 -3.72
C ALA A 344 -15.24 -18.62 -4.26
N LEU A 345 -15.71 -18.62 -5.52
CA LEU A 345 -16.43 -17.49 -6.11
C LEU A 345 -17.84 -17.27 -5.54
N THR A 346 -18.34 -18.19 -4.72
CA THR A 346 -19.62 -18.05 -3.99
C THR A 346 -19.43 -17.59 -2.55
N MET A 347 -18.19 -17.52 -2.07
CA MET A 347 -17.85 -17.14 -0.69
C MET A 347 -17.77 -15.61 -0.54
N ASP A 348 -18.08 -15.11 0.67
CA ASP A 348 -17.96 -13.68 1.02
C ASP A 348 -16.52 -13.32 1.43
N SER A 349 -15.54 -13.82 0.69
CA SER A 349 -14.11 -13.65 0.94
C SER A 349 -13.43 -13.04 -0.28
N LYS A 350 -13.01 -11.78 -0.16
CA LYS A 350 -12.32 -11.08 -1.26
C LYS A 350 -11.02 -11.77 -1.67
N LEU A 351 -10.31 -12.36 -0.71
CA LEU A 351 -9.05 -13.02 -0.96
C LEU A 351 -9.26 -14.33 -1.74
N ASP A 352 -10.30 -15.09 -1.39
CA ASP A 352 -10.66 -16.31 -2.13
C ASP A 352 -11.10 -15.99 -3.56
N VAL A 353 -11.90 -14.93 -3.75
CA VAL A 353 -12.30 -14.48 -5.09
C VAL A 353 -11.08 -14.03 -5.91
N PHE A 354 -10.11 -13.36 -5.28
CA PHE A 354 -8.85 -13.00 -5.92
C PHE A 354 -8.08 -14.23 -6.40
N TYR A 355 -7.85 -15.23 -5.54
CA TYR A 355 -7.14 -16.45 -5.93
C TYR A 355 -7.91 -17.23 -6.99
N ALA A 356 -9.22 -17.44 -6.79
CA ALA A 356 -10.06 -18.16 -7.74
C ALA A 356 -10.03 -17.53 -9.14
N THR A 357 -10.13 -16.20 -9.23
CA THR A 357 -10.11 -15.48 -10.52
C THR A 357 -8.76 -15.60 -11.21
N ASN A 358 -7.65 -15.43 -10.48
CA ASN A 358 -6.31 -15.53 -11.04
C ASN A 358 -5.99 -16.97 -11.49
N CYS A 359 -6.31 -17.95 -10.66
CA CYS A 359 -6.10 -19.38 -10.97
C CYS A 359 -6.96 -19.81 -12.16
N ALA A 360 -8.24 -19.44 -12.20
CA ALA A 360 -9.14 -19.76 -13.32
C ALA A 360 -8.59 -19.23 -14.66
N LYS A 361 -8.11 -17.99 -14.67
CA LYS A 361 -7.52 -17.37 -15.87
C LYS A 361 -6.32 -18.18 -16.39
N ARG A 362 -5.41 -18.60 -15.49
CA ARG A 362 -4.17 -19.34 -15.84
C ARG A 362 -4.44 -20.81 -16.19
N LEU A 363 -5.51 -21.39 -15.66
CA LEU A 363 -5.97 -22.74 -15.98
C LEU A 363 -7.00 -22.79 -17.12
N HIS A 364 -7.31 -21.65 -17.74
CA HIS A 364 -8.33 -21.53 -18.80
C HIS A 364 -9.71 -22.06 -18.40
N ILE A 365 -10.10 -21.89 -17.14
CA ILE A 365 -11.43 -22.25 -16.62
C ILE A 365 -12.36 -21.05 -16.80
N ASP A 366 -13.48 -21.27 -17.48
CA ASP A 366 -14.48 -20.22 -17.66
C ASP A 366 -15.30 -20.00 -16.38
N ILE A 367 -15.20 -18.79 -15.83
CA ILE A 367 -15.89 -18.32 -14.61
C ILE A 367 -16.77 -17.10 -14.89
N SER A 368 -17.07 -16.80 -16.16
CA SER A 368 -17.74 -15.54 -16.56
C SER A 368 -19.10 -15.35 -15.86
N THR A 369 -19.86 -16.44 -15.69
CA THR A 369 -21.17 -16.40 -15.02
C THR A 369 -21.06 -16.00 -13.56
N GLN A 370 -20.15 -16.62 -12.81
CA GLN A 370 -19.92 -16.33 -11.40
C GLN A 370 -19.37 -14.92 -11.21
N LEU A 371 -18.43 -14.53 -12.08
CA LEU A 371 -17.81 -13.22 -12.02
C LEU A 371 -18.81 -12.10 -12.35
N TRP A 372 -19.77 -12.34 -13.25
CA TRP A 372 -20.87 -11.40 -13.49
C TRP A 372 -21.69 -11.15 -12.21
N VAL A 373 -22.06 -12.20 -11.48
CA VAL A 373 -22.81 -12.08 -10.22
C VAL A 373 -22.04 -11.25 -9.18
N ILE A 374 -20.73 -11.47 -9.06
CA ILE A 374 -19.86 -10.70 -8.15
C ILE A 374 -19.81 -9.22 -8.52
N VAL A 375 -19.63 -8.91 -9.81
CA VAL A 375 -19.62 -7.52 -10.30
C VAL A 375 -20.97 -6.87 -10.10
N GLU A 376 -22.06 -7.55 -10.47
CA GLU A 376 -23.43 -7.04 -10.36
C GLU A 376 -23.83 -6.73 -8.91
N ALA A 377 -23.41 -7.56 -7.94
CA ALA A 377 -23.69 -7.36 -6.53
C ALA A 377 -23.01 -6.11 -5.92
N SER A 378 -21.86 -5.67 -6.46
CA SER A 378 -21.11 -4.52 -5.95
C SER A 378 -20.25 -3.88 -7.05
N PRO A 379 -20.86 -3.19 -8.03
CA PRO A 379 -20.20 -2.84 -9.28
C PRO A 379 -19.09 -1.80 -9.15
N ILE A 380 -19.17 -0.96 -8.10
CA ILE A 380 -18.12 0.03 -7.80
C ILE A 380 -16.91 -0.64 -7.13
N LEU A 381 -17.14 -1.62 -6.24
CA LEU A 381 -16.07 -2.28 -5.51
C LEU A 381 -15.34 -3.33 -6.37
N ASN A 382 -16.11 -4.04 -7.21
CA ASN A 382 -15.65 -5.20 -7.97
C ASN A 382 -15.31 -4.88 -9.44
N TYR A 383 -15.21 -3.60 -9.81
CA TYR A 383 -14.95 -3.17 -11.19
C TYR A 383 -13.65 -3.73 -11.80
N HIS A 384 -12.66 -4.07 -10.97
CA HIS A 384 -11.39 -4.64 -11.42
C HIS A 384 -11.54 -6.00 -12.12
N TYR A 385 -12.65 -6.71 -11.89
CA TYR A 385 -12.98 -7.96 -12.56
C TYR A 385 -13.62 -7.79 -13.94
N VAL A 386 -13.98 -6.56 -14.33
CA VAL A 386 -14.62 -6.27 -15.62
C VAL A 386 -13.76 -6.71 -16.81
N SER A 387 -12.45 -6.50 -16.73
CA SER A 387 -11.51 -6.92 -17.78
C SER A 387 -11.58 -8.41 -18.09
N SER A 388 -11.89 -9.24 -17.09
CA SER A 388 -12.06 -10.70 -17.24
C SER A 388 -13.41 -11.09 -17.84
N LEU A 389 -14.42 -10.20 -17.82
CA LEU A 389 -15.72 -10.40 -18.46
C LEU A 389 -15.70 -10.02 -19.95
N ILE A 390 -14.89 -9.03 -20.33
CA ILE A 390 -14.84 -8.48 -21.68
C ILE A 390 -13.92 -9.32 -22.58
N LYS A 391 -14.50 -10.37 -23.19
CA LYS A 391 -13.79 -11.32 -24.08
C LYS A 391 -14.14 -11.14 -25.56
N THR A 392 -15.27 -10.50 -25.85
CA THR A 392 -15.84 -10.31 -27.18
C THR A 392 -16.49 -8.93 -27.25
N GLN A 393 -16.81 -8.46 -28.46
CA GLN A 393 -17.56 -7.22 -28.64
C GLN A 393 -18.96 -7.27 -27.99
N GLU A 394 -19.62 -8.43 -28.00
CA GLU A 394 -20.93 -8.63 -27.34
C GLU A 394 -20.83 -8.49 -25.82
N THR A 395 -19.83 -9.12 -25.20
CA THR A 395 -19.60 -9.01 -23.75
C THR A 395 -19.14 -7.60 -23.36
N ALA A 396 -18.36 -6.93 -24.21
CA ALA A 396 -18.03 -5.52 -24.05
C ALA A 396 -19.28 -4.66 -24.01
N GLN A 397 -20.17 -4.77 -25.01
CA GLN A 397 -21.41 -4.00 -25.08
C GLN A 397 -22.28 -4.24 -23.83
N ARG A 398 -22.46 -5.50 -23.43
CA ARG A 398 -23.24 -5.85 -22.23
C ARG A 398 -22.68 -5.20 -20.96
N VAL A 399 -21.36 -5.16 -20.79
CA VAL A 399 -20.73 -4.48 -19.64
C VAL A 399 -20.96 -2.97 -19.71
N LEU A 400 -20.81 -2.37 -20.89
CA LEU A 400 -21.03 -0.93 -21.09
C LEU A 400 -22.47 -0.54 -20.76
N ASP A 401 -23.45 -1.27 -21.29
CA ASP A 401 -24.88 -1.03 -21.02
C ASP A 401 -25.17 -1.08 -19.51
N PHE A 402 -24.53 -2.00 -18.79
CA PHE A 402 -24.66 -2.10 -17.34
C PHE A 402 -24.04 -0.88 -16.63
N TYR A 403 -22.81 -0.50 -16.97
CA TYR A 403 -22.13 0.61 -16.29
C TYR A 403 -22.66 2.00 -16.66
N GLU A 404 -23.29 2.16 -17.82
CA GLU A 404 -23.99 3.39 -18.19
C GLU A 404 -25.10 3.75 -17.17
N HIS A 405 -25.74 2.73 -16.58
CA HIS A 405 -26.75 2.90 -15.54
C HIS A 405 -26.19 2.96 -14.11
N VAL A 406 -24.98 2.45 -13.88
CA VAL A 406 -24.32 2.43 -12.55
C VAL A 406 -23.57 3.73 -12.27
N LEU A 407 -22.89 4.29 -13.27
CA LEU A 407 -22.00 5.42 -13.06
C LEU A 407 -22.77 6.75 -13.06
N PRO A 408 -22.44 7.69 -12.14
CA PRO A 408 -23.01 9.03 -12.16
C PRO A 408 -22.30 9.88 -13.24
N LEU A 409 -22.68 9.67 -14.50
CA LEU A 409 -21.98 10.24 -15.66
C LEU A 409 -21.86 11.78 -15.59
N ASP A 410 -22.92 12.47 -15.14
CA ASP A 410 -22.92 13.93 -14.98
C ASP A 410 -21.93 14.42 -13.91
N GLU A 411 -21.74 13.67 -12.83
CA GLU A 411 -20.77 14.02 -11.77
C GLU A 411 -19.33 13.79 -12.27
N ILE A 412 -19.14 12.74 -13.06
CA ILE A 412 -17.85 12.44 -13.68
C ILE A 412 -17.50 13.53 -14.69
N ALA A 413 -18.45 13.91 -15.54
CA ALA A 413 -18.36 14.95 -16.57
C ALA A 413 -18.47 16.39 -16.00
N SER A 414 -17.79 16.67 -14.90
CA SER A 414 -17.86 17.95 -14.18
C SER A 414 -16.98 19.08 -14.74
N GLY A 415 -16.34 18.86 -15.89
CA GLY A 415 -15.57 19.86 -16.62
C GLY A 415 -14.05 19.74 -16.45
N MET A 416 -13.31 20.65 -17.09
CA MET A 416 -11.85 20.55 -17.22
C MET A 416 -11.10 20.83 -15.91
N GLY A 417 -10.06 20.04 -15.65
CA GLY A 417 -9.24 20.17 -14.45
C GLY A 417 -7.90 19.44 -14.54
N PHE A 418 -7.06 19.64 -13.52
CA PHE A 418 -5.75 19.00 -13.35
C PHE A 418 -5.77 17.88 -12.29
N SER A 419 -6.94 17.29 -12.02
CA SER A 419 -7.02 16.25 -11.00
C SER A 419 -6.25 15.00 -11.41
N LEU A 420 -5.51 14.42 -10.47
CA LEU A 420 -4.82 13.14 -10.65
C LEU A 420 -5.74 11.94 -10.44
N GLY A 421 -6.94 12.12 -9.90
CA GLY A 421 -7.91 11.03 -9.69
C GLY A 421 -7.54 10.02 -8.59
N LEU A 422 -6.61 10.39 -7.69
CA LEU A 422 -6.01 9.45 -6.72
C LEU A 422 -6.81 9.29 -5.44
N THR A 423 -7.64 10.26 -5.07
CA THR A 423 -8.42 10.22 -3.82
C THR A 423 -9.65 9.31 -3.96
N PRO A 424 -10.24 8.83 -2.85
CA PRO A 424 -11.40 7.95 -2.87
C PRO A 424 -12.62 8.52 -3.61
N GLU A 425 -12.80 9.84 -3.62
CA GLU A 425 -13.91 10.53 -4.32
C GLU A 425 -13.89 10.33 -5.84
N TYR A 426 -12.73 10.02 -6.43
CA TYR A 426 -12.59 9.71 -7.86
C TYR A 426 -12.72 8.21 -8.17
N ALA A 427 -13.36 7.42 -7.31
CA ALA A 427 -13.58 5.99 -7.55
C ALA A 427 -14.27 5.72 -8.89
N ASN A 428 -15.32 6.48 -9.20
CA ASN A 428 -16.08 6.33 -10.44
C ASN A 428 -15.25 6.70 -11.68
N HIS A 429 -14.36 7.68 -11.58
CA HIS A 429 -13.41 8.05 -12.64
C HIS A 429 -12.41 6.93 -12.94
N ARG A 430 -12.02 6.12 -11.94
CA ARG A 430 -11.16 4.95 -12.14
C ARG A 430 -11.89 3.79 -12.83
N ILE A 431 -13.18 3.63 -12.55
CA ILE A 431 -14.02 2.67 -13.29
C ILE A 431 -14.11 3.07 -14.75
N LEU A 432 -14.32 4.36 -15.02
CA LEU A 432 -14.35 4.90 -16.39
C LEU A 432 -13.02 4.61 -17.13
N ASP A 433 -11.88 4.78 -16.47
CA ASP A 433 -10.56 4.40 -17.04
C ASP A 433 -10.53 2.93 -17.44
N THR A 434 -10.97 2.02 -16.57
CA THR A 434 -11.04 0.58 -16.89
C THR A 434 -11.90 0.33 -18.12
N LEU A 435 -13.09 0.93 -18.19
CA LEU A 435 -13.97 0.76 -19.34
C LEU A 435 -13.34 1.30 -20.64
N LEU A 436 -12.68 2.46 -20.59
CA LEU A 436 -11.97 3.03 -21.75
C LEU A 436 -10.88 2.10 -22.27
N PHE A 437 -10.04 1.54 -21.38
CA PHE A 437 -9.00 0.61 -21.81
C PHE A 437 -9.58 -0.63 -22.50
N GLU A 438 -10.73 -1.12 -22.03
CA GLU A 438 -11.36 -2.31 -22.59
C GLU A 438 -12.02 -2.07 -23.96
N ILE A 439 -12.50 -0.86 -24.25
CA ILE A 439 -13.12 -0.53 -25.55
C ILE A 439 -12.11 -0.15 -26.63
N GLU A 440 -10.84 0.09 -26.30
CA GLU A 440 -9.77 0.36 -27.28
C GLU A 440 -9.73 -0.68 -28.40
N LYS A 441 -9.95 -1.96 -28.05
CA LYS A 441 -9.98 -3.13 -28.95
C LYS A 441 -11.29 -3.32 -29.73
N TYR A 442 -12.33 -2.52 -29.49
CA TYR A 442 -13.64 -2.65 -30.12
C TYR A 442 -14.13 -1.31 -30.69
N PRO A 443 -13.71 -0.93 -31.90
CA PRO A 443 -14.15 0.32 -32.51
C PRO A 443 -15.68 0.43 -32.64
N GLY A 444 -16.22 1.57 -32.20
CA GLY A 444 -17.62 1.93 -32.41
C GLY A 444 -18.62 1.56 -31.32
N ILE A 445 -18.18 1.01 -30.19
CA ILE A 445 -19.03 0.80 -29.02
C ILE A 445 -18.66 1.78 -27.90
N GLY A 446 -19.63 2.17 -27.06
CA GLY A 446 -19.33 2.95 -25.86
C GLY A 446 -18.97 4.42 -26.10
N SER A 447 -19.55 5.08 -27.10
CA SER A 447 -19.34 6.52 -27.33
C SER A 447 -19.59 7.36 -26.08
N TRP A 448 -20.59 7.01 -25.26
CA TRP A 448 -20.86 7.69 -23.99
C TRP A 448 -19.67 7.66 -23.02
N VAL A 449 -18.87 6.59 -23.02
CA VAL A 449 -17.69 6.45 -22.16
C VAL A 449 -16.65 7.48 -22.56
N ILE A 450 -16.40 7.60 -23.88
CA ILE A 450 -15.46 8.56 -24.46
C ILE A 450 -15.93 9.99 -24.17
N VAL A 451 -17.21 10.28 -24.43
CA VAL A 451 -17.80 11.62 -24.20
C VAL A 451 -17.71 12.02 -22.73
N THR A 452 -18.06 11.11 -21.81
CA THR A 452 -17.98 11.35 -20.37
C THR A 452 -16.53 11.60 -19.94
N ALA A 453 -15.60 10.79 -20.45
CA ALA A 453 -14.18 10.89 -20.12
C ALA A 453 -13.55 12.18 -20.62
N LEU A 454 -13.90 12.62 -21.83
CA LEU A 454 -13.44 13.89 -22.40
C LEU A 454 -13.91 15.10 -21.58
N ASN A 455 -15.03 15.00 -20.87
CA ASN A 455 -15.58 16.04 -19.98
C ASN A 455 -15.15 15.91 -18.51
N SER A 456 -14.24 14.99 -18.19
CA SER A 456 -13.79 14.73 -16.82
C SER A 456 -12.76 15.74 -16.31
N PRO A 457 -12.77 16.11 -15.01
CA PRO A 457 -11.72 16.92 -14.39
C PRO A 457 -10.40 16.16 -14.18
N VAL A 458 -10.42 14.83 -14.36
CA VAL A 458 -9.26 13.97 -14.21
C VAL A 458 -8.50 13.91 -15.54
N THR A 459 -7.27 14.45 -15.56
CA THR A 459 -6.45 14.54 -16.78
C THR A 459 -6.17 13.17 -17.39
N ARG A 460 -6.09 12.12 -16.57
CA ARG A 460 -5.91 10.74 -17.03
C ARG A 460 -7.08 10.24 -17.89
N ASN A 461 -8.34 10.46 -17.46
CA ASN A 461 -9.50 10.02 -18.25
C ASN A 461 -9.49 10.62 -19.66
N ARG A 462 -9.22 11.92 -19.77
CA ARG A 462 -9.16 12.63 -21.07
C ARG A 462 -8.04 12.10 -21.96
N ASN A 463 -6.87 11.81 -21.39
CA ASN A 463 -5.76 11.18 -22.13
C ASN A 463 -6.09 9.76 -22.61
N VAL A 464 -6.71 8.93 -21.76
CA VAL A 464 -7.09 7.56 -22.16
C VAL A 464 -8.17 7.61 -23.23
N ALA A 465 -9.15 8.51 -23.14
CA ALA A 465 -10.15 8.72 -24.19
C ALA A 465 -9.49 9.08 -25.54
N MET A 466 -8.52 10.00 -25.53
CA MET A 466 -7.77 10.36 -26.73
C MET A 466 -6.93 9.21 -27.30
N ARG A 467 -6.36 8.37 -26.44
CA ARG A 467 -5.67 7.15 -26.86
C ARG A 467 -6.63 6.20 -27.59
N VAL A 468 -7.83 5.97 -27.05
CA VAL A 468 -8.87 5.14 -27.69
C VAL A 468 -9.27 5.71 -29.05
N ILE A 469 -9.57 7.01 -29.12
CA ILE A 469 -9.94 7.70 -30.36
C ILE A 469 -8.84 7.56 -31.43
N LYS A 470 -7.58 7.73 -31.04
CA LYS A 470 -6.42 7.55 -31.94
C LYS A 470 -6.31 6.12 -32.44
N ALA A 471 -6.38 5.14 -31.55
CA ALA A 471 -6.32 3.72 -31.91
C ALA A 471 -7.44 3.33 -32.89
N TRP A 472 -8.66 3.85 -32.69
CA TRP A 472 -9.76 3.61 -33.63
C TRP A 472 -9.51 4.27 -34.99
N THR A 473 -9.08 5.52 -35.00
CA THR A 473 -8.78 6.26 -36.25
C THR A 473 -7.64 5.61 -37.04
N GLU A 474 -6.63 5.07 -36.37
CA GLU A 474 -5.52 4.32 -36.99
C GLU A 474 -5.97 3.00 -37.61
N ASN A 475 -7.03 2.38 -37.08
CA ASN A 475 -7.69 1.22 -37.66
C ASN A 475 -8.78 1.59 -38.68
N GLU A 476 -8.68 2.78 -39.28
CA GLU A 476 -9.60 3.32 -40.30
C GLU A 476 -11.06 3.46 -39.82
N TYR A 477 -11.30 3.41 -38.50
CA TYR A 477 -12.63 3.64 -37.95
C TYR A 477 -12.92 5.15 -37.89
N ARG A 478 -14.03 5.56 -38.51
CA ARG A 478 -14.51 6.94 -38.41
C ARG A 478 -15.18 7.16 -37.05
N VAL A 479 -14.56 8.00 -36.23
CA VAL A 479 -15.10 8.50 -34.96
C VAL A 479 -16.48 9.16 -35.17
N SER A 480 -17.41 8.95 -34.25
CA SER A 480 -18.78 9.48 -34.36
C SER A 480 -18.80 11.01 -34.34
N ASP A 481 -19.84 11.58 -34.95
CA ASP A 481 -20.03 13.05 -34.98
C ASP A 481 -20.20 13.60 -33.55
N GLU A 482 -20.87 12.86 -32.66
CA GLU A 482 -21.02 13.20 -31.24
C GLU A 482 -19.68 13.40 -30.53
N VAL A 483 -18.75 12.44 -30.64
CA VAL A 483 -17.42 12.55 -30.04
C VAL A 483 -16.65 13.72 -30.65
N THR A 484 -16.77 13.91 -31.97
CA THR A 484 -16.10 15.00 -32.69
C THR A 484 -16.62 16.36 -32.24
N ASP A 485 -17.93 16.50 -32.02
CA ASP A 485 -18.56 17.73 -31.52
C ASP A 485 -18.11 18.07 -30.10
N VAL A 486 -18.03 17.07 -29.22
CA VAL A 486 -17.49 17.25 -27.86
C VAL A 486 -16.05 17.72 -27.90
N ILE A 487 -15.21 17.15 -28.77
CA ILE A 487 -13.82 17.60 -28.93
C ILE A 487 -13.78 19.08 -29.35
N ARG A 488 -14.64 19.52 -30.28
CA ARG A 488 -14.71 20.93 -30.69
C ARG A 488 -15.10 21.85 -29.53
N GLU A 489 -16.06 21.43 -28.71
CA GLU A 489 -16.53 22.19 -27.55
C GLU A 489 -15.43 22.34 -26.49
N ILE A 490 -14.81 21.23 -26.07
CA ILE A 490 -13.86 21.24 -24.97
C ILE A 490 -12.50 21.83 -25.36
N ARG A 491 -12.13 21.81 -26.65
CA ARG A 491 -10.85 22.34 -27.15
C ARG A 491 -10.59 23.77 -26.68
N GLY A 492 -11.61 24.61 -26.59
CA GLY A 492 -11.47 26.02 -26.18
C GLY A 492 -11.31 26.24 -24.68
N ILE A 493 -11.63 25.22 -23.87
CA ILE A 493 -11.64 25.29 -22.39
C ILE A 493 -10.68 24.29 -21.73
N GLU A 494 -10.06 23.41 -22.53
CA GLU A 494 -9.06 22.45 -22.04
C GLU A 494 -7.89 23.16 -21.39
N VAL A 495 -7.51 22.64 -20.23
CA VAL A 495 -6.48 23.22 -19.36
C VAL A 495 -5.11 22.58 -19.59
N GLU A 496 -5.07 21.35 -20.14
CA GLU A 496 -3.84 20.61 -20.45
C GLU A 496 -3.40 20.85 -21.91
N PRO A 497 -2.29 21.58 -22.16
CA PRO A 497 -1.90 22.00 -23.51
C PRO A 497 -1.64 20.83 -24.47
N ASN A 498 -1.11 19.71 -23.95
CA ASN A 498 -0.84 18.53 -24.77
C ASN A 498 -2.14 17.90 -25.31
N LEU A 499 -3.25 17.97 -24.57
CA LEU A 499 -4.54 17.46 -25.04
C LEU A 499 -5.10 18.32 -26.17
N VAL A 500 -4.94 19.64 -26.12
CA VAL A 500 -5.36 20.56 -27.19
C VAL A 500 -4.72 20.20 -28.52
N ILE A 501 -3.41 19.88 -28.53
CA ILE A 501 -2.69 19.45 -29.73
C ILE A 501 -3.31 18.16 -30.29
N GLN A 502 -3.61 17.20 -29.42
CA GLN A 502 -4.22 15.94 -29.84
C GLN A 502 -5.65 16.13 -30.37
N TYR A 503 -6.42 17.07 -29.82
CA TYR A 503 -7.73 17.44 -30.34
C TYR A 503 -7.64 18.00 -31.76
N ASP A 504 -6.67 18.88 -32.03
CA ASP A 504 -6.44 19.43 -33.37
C ASP A 504 -6.09 18.34 -34.40
N GLU A 505 -5.27 17.37 -34.02
CA GLU A 505 -4.92 16.22 -34.87
C GLU A 505 -6.14 15.38 -35.26
N ILE A 506 -7.08 15.16 -34.33
CA ILE A 506 -8.29 14.39 -34.61
C ILE A 506 -9.25 15.19 -35.49
N LEU A 507 -9.48 16.48 -35.17
CA LEU A 507 -10.40 17.32 -35.94
C LEU A 507 -9.96 17.54 -37.39
N THR A 508 -8.65 17.51 -37.68
CA THR A 508 -8.11 17.61 -39.04
C THR A 508 -8.21 16.31 -39.85
N LYS A 509 -8.31 15.15 -39.18
CA LYS A 509 -8.50 13.85 -39.85
C LYS A 509 -9.98 13.53 -40.11
N THR A 510 -10.90 14.15 -39.39
CA THR A 510 -12.35 13.93 -39.51
C THR A 510 -13.09 15.03 -40.29
N SER A 511 -12.39 16.09 -40.72
CA SER A 511 -12.87 17.10 -41.66
C SER A 511 -12.57 16.72 -43.10
#